data_AF-A0A285EBD8-F1
#
_entry.id   AF-A0A285EBD8-F1
#
_cell.length_a   1.000
_cell.length_b   1.000
_cell.length_c   1.000
_cell.angle_alpha   90.00
_cell.angle_beta   90.00
_cell.angle_gamma   90.00
#
_symmetry.space_group_name_H-M   'P 1'
#
loop_
_entity.id
_entity.type
_entity.pdbx_description
1 polymer ?
#
loop_
_entity_poly.entity_id
_entity_poly.type
_entity_poly.pdbx_seq_one_letter_code
_entity_poly.pdbx_strand_id
1 'polypeptide(L)'
;QLAHSAQLETVERLVRRGVYTGPLNLTWVAIGGGFDGPNPYTMLEFIRRVPDGASLTLESIMRNVLPVNTMAIALGLHPRCGNEDTLWGKLGEKCTSADAVRQLVRIAGELGREVATGKEAREIYRLDEYWGSADEALAKLGYPPNRQPGQRGFLHHA
;
A
#
# COMPACT_ATOMS: atom_id res chain seq x y z
N GLN A 1 -1.75 5.77 -5.58
CA GLN A 1 -0.90 6.49 -4.60
C GLN A 1 -1.78 7.38 -3.74
N LEU A 2 -1.58 7.33 -2.42
CA LEU A 2 -2.36 8.04 -1.41
C LEU A 2 -1.40 8.82 -0.50
N ALA A 3 -1.63 10.12 -0.39
CA ALA A 3 -0.83 11.08 0.36
C ALA A 3 -1.09 11.03 1.87
N HIS A 4 -2.30 10.66 2.27
CA HIS A 4 -2.77 10.63 3.65
C HIS A 4 -4.10 9.85 3.76
N SER A 5 -4.52 9.54 4.98
CA SER A 5 -5.70 8.71 5.27
C SER A 5 -7.02 9.24 4.68
N ALA A 6 -7.23 10.55 4.61
CA ALA A 6 -8.45 11.11 3.99
C ALA A 6 -8.63 10.71 2.50
N GLN A 7 -7.54 10.45 1.77
CA GLN A 7 -7.67 9.94 0.40
C GLN A 7 -8.09 8.47 0.37
N LEU A 8 -7.70 7.67 1.38
CA LEU A 8 -8.18 6.29 1.54
C LEU A 8 -9.70 6.25 1.74
N GLU A 9 -10.25 7.15 2.54
CA GLU A 9 -11.72 7.28 2.74
C GLU A 9 -12.44 7.65 1.44
N THR A 10 -11.79 8.41 0.56
CA THR A 10 -12.31 8.72 -0.78
C THR A 10 -12.34 7.47 -1.66
N VAL A 11 -11.28 6.65 -1.61
CA VAL A 11 -11.25 5.35 -2.33
C VAL A 11 -12.34 4.42 -1.83
N GLU A 12 -12.50 4.27 -0.51
CA GLU A 12 -13.57 3.46 0.07
C GLU A 12 -14.95 3.94 -0.42
N ARG A 13 -15.18 5.25 -0.48
CA ARG A 13 -16.43 5.82 -1.00
C ARG A 13 -16.68 5.47 -2.47
N LEU A 14 -15.63 5.40 -3.30
CA LEU A 14 -15.77 4.97 -4.69
C LEU A 14 -16.18 3.49 -4.79
N VAL A 15 -15.59 2.64 -3.95
CA VAL A 15 -15.95 1.21 -3.86
C VAL A 15 -17.40 1.05 -3.41
N ARG A 16 -17.79 1.74 -2.31
CA ARG A 16 -19.16 1.68 -1.77
C ARG A 16 -20.22 2.12 -2.78
N ARG A 17 -19.89 3.05 -3.68
CA ARG A 17 -20.77 3.52 -4.75
C ARG A 17 -20.76 2.63 -6.00
N GLY A 18 -19.96 1.56 -6.01
CA GLY A 18 -19.81 0.66 -7.15
C GLY A 18 -19.06 1.27 -8.33
N VAL A 19 -18.35 2.39 -8.14
CA VAL A 19 -17.53 3.01 -9.19
C VAL A 19 -16.30 2.14 -9.48
N TYR A 20 -15.80 1.45 -8.45
CA TYR A 20 -14.72 0.48 -8.58
C TYR A 20 -15.08 -0.78 -7.78
N THR A 21 -15.01 -1.94 -8.43
CA THR A 21 -15.35 -3.23 -7.83
C THR A 21 -14.22 -4.24 -7.97
N GLY A 22 -12.97 -3.80 -7.94
CA GLY A 22 -11.79 -4.65 -8.05
C GLY A 22 -10.89 -4.65 -6.81
N PRO A 23 -9.76 -5.36 -6.87
CA PRO A 23 -8.72 -5.39 -5.84
C PRO A 23 -8.08 -4.02 -5.59
N LEU A 24 -7.84 -3.66 -4.33
CA LEU A 24 -7.16 -2.42 -4.00
C LEU A 24 -5.64 -2.65 -3.90
N ASN A 25 -4.91 -2.11 -4.87
CA ASN A 25 -3.45 -2.01 -4.85
C ASN A 25 -3.06 -0.57 -4.48
N LEU A 26 -2.74 -0.36 -3.21
CA LEU A 26 -2.55 0.94 -2.61
C LEU A 26 -1.06 1.25 -2.45
N THR A 27 -0.75 2.54 -2.44
CA THR A 27 0.60 3.02 -2.12
C THR A 27 0.47 4.18 -1.15
N TRP A 28 1.06 4.06 0.04
CA TRP A 28 1.21 5.18 0.96
C TRP A 28 2.47 5.96 0.58
N VAL A 29 2.30 7.25 0.31
CA VAL A 29 3.37 8.12 -0.23
C VAL A 29 3.76 9.16 0.80
N ALA A 30 4.93 8.98 1.41
CA ALA A 30 5.38 9.79 2.54
C ALA A 30 6.53 10.72 2.14
N ILE A 31 6.19 11.87 1.54
CA ILE A 31 7.15 12.82 0.97
C ILE A 31 7.10 14.22 1.61
N GLY A 32 6.12 14.47 2.50
CA GLY A 32 5.86 15.79 3.06
C GLY A 32 5.26 16.78 2.05
N GLY A 33 5.28 18.08 2.37
CA GLY A 33 4.80 19.13 1.44
C GLY A 33 3.29 19.10 1.15
N GLY A 34 2.48 18.69 2.13
CA GLY A 34 1.04 18.46 1.99
C GLY A 34 0.66 16.97 1.97
N PHE A 35 1.65 16.09 1.83
CA PHE A 35 1.53 14.65 2.05
C PHE A 35 1.95 14.34 3.49
N ASP A 36 1.64 13.13 3.95
CA ASP A 36 2.22 12.60 5.17
C ASP A 36 3.75 12.72 5.11
N GLY A 37 4.34 13.10 6.25
CA GLY A 37 5.78 12.96 6.44
C GLY A 37 6.16 11.48 6.60
N PRO A 38 7.45 11.12 6.41
CA PRO A 38 7.96 9.76 6.62
C PRO A 38 8.08 9.42 8.11
N ASN A 39 6.99 9.59 8.86
CA ASN A 39 6.87 9.31 10.28
C ASN A 39 6.32 7.88 10.48
N PRO A 40 7.04 6.99 11.18
CA PRO A 40 6.58 5.62 11.43
C PRO A 40 5.22 5.53 12.16
N TYR A 41 4.87 6.51 13.00
CA TYR A 41 3.57 6.51 13.69
C TYR A 41 2.42 6.78 12.71
N THR A 42 2.59 7.74 11.80
CA THR A 42 1.64 8.01 10.73
C THR A 42 1.53 6.83 9.77
N MET A 43 2.67 6.22 9.42
CA MET A 43 2.73 5.00 8.61
C MET A 43 1.90 3.87 9.23
N LEU A 44 2.10 3.57 10.52
CA LEU A 44 1.39 2.50 11.22
C LEU A 44 -0.12 2.77 11.33
N GLU A 45 -0.52 4.02 11.55
CA GLU A 45 -1.93 4.41 11.54
C GLU A 45 -2.55 4.25 10.14
N PHE A 46 -1.81 4.59 9.08
CA PHE A 46 -2.27 4.35 7.71
C PHE A 46 -2.42 2.85 7.42
N ILE A 47 -1.42 2.04 7.77
CA ILE A 47 -1.45 0.58 7.62
C ILE A 47 -2.66 -0.01 8.34
N ARG A 48 -2.94 0.43 9.58
CA ARG A 48 -4.09 -0.03 10.36
C ARG A 48 -5.44 0.25 9.70
N ARG A 49 -5.54 1.31 8.87
CA ARG A 49 -6.78 1.70 8.18
C ARG A 49 -6.97 1.01 6.85
N VAL A 50 -5.91 0.45 6.27
CA VAL A 50 -5.97 -0.27 5.01
C VAL A 50 -6.78 -1.56 5.24
N PRO A 51 -7.74 -1.88 4.35
CA PRO A 51 -8.58 -3.05 4.54
C PRO A 51 -7.78 -4.32 4.24
N ASP A 52 -8.05 -5.41 4.97
CA ASP A 52 -7.26 -6.64 4.95
C ASP A 52 -7.12 -7.28 3.55
N GLY A 53 -8.13 -7.09 2.70
CA GLY A 53 -8.12 -7.60 1.33
C GLY A 53 -7.38 -6.71 0.33
N ALA A 54 -6.65 -5.67 0.76
CA ALA A 54 -5.84 -4.82 -0.10
C ALA A 54 -4.34 -5.16 -0.05
N SER A 55 -3.62 -4.84 -1.12
CA SER A 55 -2.16 -4.87 -1.15
C SER A 55 -1.62 -3.46 -0.91
N LEU A 56 -0.69 -3.31 0.03
CA LEU A 56 -0.12 -2.01 0.38
C LEU A 56 1.37 -1.94 0.07
N THR A 57 1.74 -0.91 -0.68
CA THR A 57 3.12 -0.50 -0.94
C THR A 57 3.47 0.74 -0.13
N LEU A 58 4.68 0.80 0.43
CA LEU A 58 5.19 2.03 1.06
C LEU A 58 6.22 2.72 0.16
N GLU A 59 6.10 4.03 0.07
CA GLU A 59 6.93 4.91 -0.76
C GLU A 59 7.34 6.14 0.04
N SER A 60 8.57 6.61 -0.17
CA SER A 60 9.07 7.85 0.42
C SER A 60 10.09 8.50 -0.52
N ILE A 61 10.78 9.55 -0.07
CA ILE A 61 11.68 10.35 -0.90
C ILE A 61 13.06 10.54 -0.27
N MET A 62 14.08 10.66 -1.10
CA MET A 62 15.48 10.91 -0.73
C MET A 62 16.01 9.92 0.30
N ARG A 63 16.48 10.40 1.46
CA ARG A 63 17.12 9.60 2.50
C ARG A 63 16.14 8.71 3.28
N ASN A 64 14.85 8.93 3.12
CA ASN A 64 13.81 8.16 3.80
C ASN A 64 13.40 6.89 3.05
N VAL A 65 13.78 6.77 1.75
CA VAL A 65 13.42 5.63 0.90
C VAL A 65 13.83 4.30 1.53
N LEU A 66 15.13 4.14 1.87
CA LEU A 66 15.62 2.87 2.41
C LEU A 66 15.02 2.55 3.79
N PRO A 67 15.00 3.46 4.80
CA PRO A 67 14.33 3.20 6.07
C PRO A 67 12.86 2.77 5.93
N VAL A 68 12.08 3.49 5.12
CA VAL A 68 10.65 3.18 4.90
C VAL A 68 10.48 1.82 4.22
N ASN A 69 11.30 1.52 3.21
CA ASN A 69 11.27 0.21 2.55
C ASN A 69 11.66 -0.93 3.48
N THR A 70 12.67 -0.76 4.33
CA THR A 70 13.06 -1.79 5.31
C THR A 70 11.94 -2.05 6.31
N MET A 71 11.25 -1.01 6.78
CA MET A 71 10.05 -1.17 7.61
C MET A 71 8.92 -1.87 6.87
N ALA A 72 8.68 -1.52 5.59
CA ALA A 72 7.70 -2.19 4.75
C ALA A 72 7.99 -3.69 4.67
N ILE A 73 9.26 -4.06 4.39
CA ILE A 73 9.67 -5.45 4.30
C ILE A 73 9.46 -6.19 5.62
N ALA A 74 9.88 -5.58 6.74
CA ALA A 74 9.73 -6.17 8.07
C ALA A 74 8.26 -6.38 8.48
N LEU A 75 7.35 -5.55 7.98
CA LEU A 75 5.90 -5.65 8.23
C LEU A 75 5.18 -6.55 7.21
N GLY A 76 5.90 -7.18 6.26
CA GLY A 76 5.30 -8.00 5.20
C GLY A 76 4.66 -7.20 4.05
N LEU A 77 4.83 -5.88 4.03
CA LEU A 77 4.29 -4.96 3.02
C LEU A 77 5.22 -4.80 1.82
N HIS A 78 4.74 -4.23 0.71
CA HIS A 78 5.57 -4.06 -0.48
C HIS A 78 6.44 -2.79 -0.38
N PRO A 79 7.75 -2.86 -0.66
CA PRO A 79 8.59 -1.67 -0.78
C PRO A 79 8.55 -1.09 -2.21
N ARG A 80 8.83 0.20 -2.35
CA ARG A 80 9.05 0.87 -3.64
C ARG A 80 10.37 1.63 -3.65
N CYS A 81 11.17 1.46 -4.70
CA CYS A 81 12.40 2.22 -4.88
C CYS A 81 12.67 2.54 -6.35
N GLY A 82 13.50 3.56 -6.59
CA GLY A 82 13.99 3.93 -7.89
C GLY A 82 14.62 5.32 -7.91
N ASN A 83 15.15 5.71 -9.06
CA ASN A 83 15.77 7.04 -9.26
C ASN A 83 14.74 8.18 -9.18
N GLU A 84 13.46 7.89 -9.38
CA GLU A 84 12.35 8.82 -9.13
C GLU A 84 12.32 9.25 -7.65
N ASP A 85 12.49 8.28 -6.76
CA ASP A 85 12.35 8.49 -5.32
C ASP A 85 13.66 9.00 -4.69
N THR A 86 14.80 8.49 -5.15
CA THR A 86 16.13 8.91 -4.67
C THR A 86 17.23 8.65 -5.69
N LEU A 87 18.13 9.63 -5.84
CA LEU A 87 19.36 9.48 -6.63
C LEU A 87 20.55 9.01 -5.79
N TRP A 88 20.35 8.77 -4.49
CA TRP A 88 21.43 8.66 -3.51
C TRP A 88 21.45 7.29 -2.82
N GLY A 89 22.63 6.69 -2.76
CA GLY A 89 22.93 5.50 -1.95
C GLY A 89 23.53 5.91 -0.60
N LYS A 90 24.77 5.50 -0.34
CA LYS A 90 25.53 5.98 0.82
C LYS A 90 25.75 7.50 0.75
N LEU A 91 26.22 8.10 1.84
CA LEU A 91 26.51 9.53 1.88
C LEU A 91 27.54 9.88 0.80
N GLY A 92 27.20 10.82 -0.08
CA GLY A 92 28.04 11.23 -1.21
C GLY A 92 27.96 10.35 -2.47
N GLU A 93 27.33 9.16 -2.40
CA GLU A 93 27.29 8.22 -3.51
C GLU A 93 25.95 8.27 -4.26
N LYS A 94 26.01 8.29 -5.60
CA LYS A 94 24.84 8.11 -6.45
C LYS A 94 24.47 6.64 -6.56
N CYS A 95 23.19 6.37 -6.75
CA CYS A 95 22.64 5.03 -6.85
C CYS A 95 21.80 4.93 -8.14
N THR A 96 21.89 3.81 -8.85
CA THR A 96 20.96 3.49 -9.93
C THR A 96 19.74 2.74 -9.40
N SER A 97 18.66 2.67 -10.17
CA SER A 97 17.46 1.95 -9.74
C SER A 97 17.76 0.45 -9.58
N ALA A 98 18.65 -0.10 -10.41
CA ALA A 98 19.13 -1.47 -10.27
C ALA A 98 19.91 -1.68 -8.96
N ASP A 99 20.71 -0.70 -8.53
CA ASP A 99 21.44 -0.78 -7.25
C ASP A 99 20.47 -0.73 -6.06
N ALA A 100 19.46 0.14 -6.11
CA ALA A 100 18.41 0.22 -5.10
C ALA A 100 17.61 -1.09 -5.00
N VAL A 101 17.23 -1.68 -6.14
CA VAL A 101 16.56 -2.98 -6.19
C VAL A 101 17.44 -4.07 -5.60
N ARG A 102 18.72 -4.18 -5.97
CA ARG A 102 19.65 -5.17 -5.39
C ARG A 102 19.77 -5.03 -3.89
N GLN A 103 19.79 -3.80 -3.37
CA GLN A 103 19.84 -3.55 -1.94
C GLN A 103 18.58 -4.08 -1.22
N LEU A 104 17.39 -3.84 -1.77
CA LEU A 104 16.15 -4.35 -1.19
C LEU A 104 16.02 -5.87 -1.31
N VAL A 105 16.42 -6.46 -2.44
CA VAL A 105 16.46 -7.92 -2.62
C VAL A 105 17.33 -8.58 -1.55
N ARG A 106 18.50 -8.01 -1.25
CA ARG A 106 19.37 -8.50 -0.19
C ARG A 106 18.69 -8.43 1.18
N ILE A 107 18.11 -7.28 1.54
CA ILE A 107 17.44 -7.08 2.83
C ILE A 107 16.23 -8.01 2.98
N ALA A 108 15.44 -8.20 1.92
CA ALA A 108 14.33 -9.14 1.92
C ALA A 108 14.81 -10.58 2.14
N GLY A 109 15.90 -10.98 1.49
CA GLY A 109 16.55 -12.28 1.69
C GLY A 109 17.08 -12.50 3.11
N GLU A 110 17.66 -11.48 3.75
CA GLU A 110 18.10 -11.52 5.15
C GLU A 110 16.92 -11.78 6.12
N LEU A 111 15.71 -11.38 5.74
CA LEU A 111 14.48 -11.60 6.51
C LEU A 111 13.70 -12.85 6.05
N GLY A 112 14.28 -13.68 5.18
CA GLY A 112 13.64 -14.89 4.67
C GLY A 112 12.43 -14.63 3.77
N ARG A 113 12.34 -13.45 3.15
CA ARG A 113 11.25 -13.06 2.27
C ARG A 113 11.70 -13.05 0.81
N GLU A 114 11.13 -13.95 0.01
CA GLU A 114 11.42 -14.03 -1.42
C GLU A 114 10.82 -12.84 -2.20
N VAL A 115 11.44 -12.52 -3.33
CA VAL A 115 11.01 -11.41 -4.19
C VAL A 115 10.18 -11.98 -5.34
N ALA A 116 8.93 -11.52 -5.43
CA ALA A 116 8.00 -11.94 -6.47
C ALA A 116 8.52 -11.59 -7.88
N THR A 117 8.38 -12.54 -8.80
CA THR A 117 8.49 -12.34 -10.24
C THR A 117 7.33 -11.47 -10.74
N GLY A 118 7.43 -10.95 -11.97
CA GLY A 118 6.34 -10.19 -12.57
C GLY A 118 5.04 -10.98 -12.74
N LYS A 119 5.11 -12.31 -12.86
CA LYS A 119 3.92 -13.18 -12.94
C LYS A 119 3.25 -13.30 -11.57
N GLU A 120 4.02 -13.61 -10.53
CA GLU A 120 3.52 -13.66 -9.15
C GLU A 120 2.98 -12.30 -8.70
N ALA A 121 3.65 -11.20 -9.06
CA ALA A 121 3.15 -9.86 -8.75
C ALA A 121 1.78 -9.58 -9.39
N ARG A 122 1.55 -10.05 -10.63
CA ARG A 122 0.24 -9.94 -11.30
C ARG A 122 -0.85 -10.70 -10.56
N GLU A 123 -0.53 -11.88 -10.05
CA GLU A 123 -1.43 -12.72 -9.25
C GLU A 123 -1.70 -12.11 -7.86
N ILE A 124 -0.66 -11.65 -7.15
CA ILE A 124 -0.77 -10.98 -5.85
C ILE A 124 -1.65 -9.74 -5.96
N TYR A 125 -1.41 -8.90 -6.98
CA TYR A 125 -2.18 -7.68 -7.21
C TYR A 125 -3.53 -7.93 -7.87
N ARG A 126 -3.79 -9.16 -8.35
CA ARG A 126 -5.06 -9.57 -8.98
C ARG A 126 -5.48 -8.60 -10.09
N LEU A 127 -4.54 -8.22 -10.96
CA LEU A 127 -4.73 -7.12 -11.93
C LEU A 127 -5.84 -7.35 -12.96
N ASP A 128 -6.28 -8.59 -13.15
CA ASP A 128 -7.32 -8.98 -14.10
C ASP A 128 -8.67 -9.30 -13.43
N GLU A 129 -8.81 -9.02 -12.13
CA GLU A 129 -10.03 -9.32 -11.37
C GLU A 129 -10.95 -8.11 -11.22
N TYR A 130 -12.23 -8.33 -11.47
CA TYR A 130 -13.32 -7.41 -11.15
C TYR A 130 -14.51 -8.21 -10.61
N TRP A 131 -15.21 -7.65 -9.65
CA TRP A 131 -16.35 -8.28 -8.97
C TRP A 131 -17.67 -7.67 -9.43
N GLY A 132 -18.75 -8.44 -9.31
CA GLY A 132 -20.04 -8.13 -9.94
C GLY A 132 -20.86 -7.05 -9.23
N SER A 133 -20.49 -6.67 -8.00
CA SER A 133 -21.22 -5.65 -7.24
C SER A 133 -20.35 -4.93 -6.21
N ALA A 134 -20.83 -3.78 -5.73
CA ALA A 134 -20.21 -3.07 -4.62
C ALA A 134 -20.20 -3.91 -3.33
N ASP A 135 -21.26 -4.66 -3.05
CA ASP A 135 -21.34 -5.48 -1.84
C ASP A 135 -20.35 -6.66 -1.88
N GLU A 136 -20.20 -7.30 -3.04
CA GLU A 136 -19.15 -8.32 -3.25
C GLU A 136 -17.76 -7.71 -3.06
N ALA A 137 -17.52 -6.51 -3.60
CA ALA A 137 -16.24 -5.83 -3.46
C ALA A 137 -15.91 -5.48 -2.01
N LEU A 138 -16.87 -4.93 -1.27
CA LEU A 138 -16.70 -4.63 0.15
C LEU A 138 -16.37 -5.90 0.95
N ALA A 139 -17.07 -6.99 0.71
CA ALA A 139 -16.82 -8.27 1.38
C ALA A 139 -15.41 -8.82 1.06
N LYS A 140 -15.01 -8.81 -0.22
CA LYS A 140 -13.69 -9.29 -0.66
C LYS A 140 -12.53 -8.43 -0.15
N LEU A 141 -12.76 -7.13 0.03
CA LEU A 141 -11.77 -6.21 0.59
C LEU A 141 -11.71 -6.28 2.12
N GLY A 142 -12.74 -6.81 2.80
CA GLY A 142 -12.83 -6.82 4.26
C GLY A 142 -13.44 -5.55 4.85
N TYR A 143 -14.17 -4.77 4.05
CA TYR A 143 -14.94 -3.63 4.54
C TYR A 143 -16.30 -4.06 5.10
N PRO A 144 -16.87 -3.29 6.06
CA PRO A 144 -18.26 -3.46 6.46
C PRO A 144 -19.21 -3.25 5.28
N PRO A 145 -20.32 -4.02 5.20
CA PRO A 145 -21.29 -3.89 4.12
C PRO A 145 -21.92 -2.50 4.08
N ASN A 146 -22.52 -2.15 2.94
CA ASN A 146 -23.28 -0.92 2.84
C ASN A 146 -24.52 -0.96 3.76
N ARG A 147 -24.80 0.18 4.39
CA ARG A 147 -26.00 0.34 5.24
C ARG A 147 -27.24 0.37 4.37
N GLN A 148 -28.25 -0.43 4.69
CA GLN A 148 -29.54 -0.37 4.01
C GLN A 148 -30.34 0.88 4.44
N PRO A 149 -31.21 1.43 3.57
CA PRO A 149 -32.14 2.48 3.97
C PRO A 149 -32.95 2.08 5.21
N GLY A 150 -33.00 2.96 6.21
CA GLY A 150 -33.71 2.70 7.48
C GLY A 150 -32.97 1.87 8.53
N GLN A 151 -31.84 1.24 8.19
CA GLN A 151 -31.06 0.41 9.13
C GLN A 151 -30.18 1.28 10.05
N ARG A 152 -30.38 1.27 11.38
CA ARG A 152 -29.43 1.90 12.33
C ARG A 152 -28.13 1.08 12.37
N GLY A 153 -26.98 1.74 12.52
CA GLY A 153 -25.64 1.25 12.13
C GLY A 153 -25.22 -0.15 12.63
N PHE A 154 -24.14 -0.68 12.05
CA PHE A 154 -23.55 -1.96 12.44
C PHE A 154 -22.77 -1.79 13.74
N LEU A 155 -23.25 -2.37 14.85
CA LEU A 155 -22.48 -2.41 16.10
C LEU A 155 -21.67 -3.70 16.27
N HIS A 156 -21.92 -4.74 15.48
CA HIS A 156 -21.14 -5.99 15.51
C HIS A 156 -21.11 -6.66 14.14
N HIS A 157 -19.98 -7.30 13.81
CA HIS A 157 -19.86 -8.26 12.72
C HIS A 157 -20.78 -9.46 13.01
N ALA A 158 -21.51 -9.92 11.99
CA ALA A 158 -22.15 -11.24 12.00
C ALA A 158 -21.14 -12.30 11.54
#